data_AF-A0A1H6E3V8-F1
#
_entry.id   AF-A0A1H6E3V8-F1
#
_cell.length_a   1.000
_cell.length_b   1.000
_cell.length_c   1.000
_cell.angle_alpha   90.00
_cell.angle_beta   90.00
_cell.angle_gamma   90.00
#
_symmetry.space_group_name_H-M   'P 1'
#
loop_
_entity.id
_entity.type
_entity.pdbx_description
1 polymer ?
#
loop_
_entity_poly.entity_id
_entity_poly.type
_entity_poly.pdbx_seq_one_letter_code
_entity_poly.pdbx_strand_id
1 'polypeptide(L)' 'MGFAWCHHCRIYSGAMVHVPRRRVLVDALASLPREQRESLARSEARLIDFLDRRFEDGAQ' A
#
# COMPACT_ATOMS: atom_id res chain seq x y z
N MET A 1 11.29 3.71 1.44
CA MET A 1 11.19 2.29 1.06
C MET A 1 10.01 2.16 0.12
N GLY A 2 10.17 1.42 -0.97
CA GLY A 2 9.06 0.99 -1.81
C GLY A 2 8.79 -0.49 -1.53
N PHE A 3 7.53 -0.85 -1.57
CA PHE A 3 7.06 -2.20 -1.30
C PHE A 3 6.33 -2.71 -2.52
N ALA A 4 6.61 -3.94 -2.90
CA ALA A 4 5.94 -4.65 -3.96
C ALA A 4 5.19 -5.84 -3.36
N TRP A 5 3.93 -5.97 -3.73
CA TRP A 5 3.09 -7.11 -3.40
C TRP A 5 2.54 -7.71 -4.68
N CYS A 6 2.70 -9.01 -4.85
CA CYS A 6 2.07 -9.75 -5.94
C CYS A 6 0.87 -10.52 -5.38
N HIS A 7 -0.35 -10.10 -5.72
CA HIS A 7 -1.59 -10.78 -5.31
C HIS A 7 -1.59 -12.26 -5.70
N HIS A 8 -1.16 -12.57 -6.94
CA HIS A 8 -1.16 -13.94 -7.47
C HIS A 8 -0.12 -14.85 -6.79
N CYS A 9 1.12 -14.38 -6.68
CA CYS A 9 2.20 -15.18 -6.10
C CYS A 9 2.25 -15.12 -4.56
N ARG A 10 1.52 -14.18 -3.95
CA ARG A 10 1.56 -13.85 -2.51
C ARG A 10 2.97 -13.58 -1.98
N ILE A 11 3.79 -12.91 -2.79
CA ILE A 11 5.17 -12.55 -2.45
C ILE A 11 5.22 -11.06 -2.10
N TYR A 12 5.82 -10.77 -0.95
CA TYR A 12 6.14 -9.43 -0.49
C TYR A 12 7.63 -9.14 -0.65
N SER A 13 7.96 -7.98 -1.21
CA SER A 13 9.33 -7.53 -1.45
C SER A 13 9.47 -6.05 -1.07
N GLY A 14 10.55 -5.71 -0.37
CA GLY A 14 10.88 -4.35 0.03
C GLY A 14 12.21 -3.90 -0.57
N ALA A 15 12.25 -2.69 -1.12
CA ALA A 15 13.47 -2.09 -1.68
C ALA A 15 13.59 -0.60 -1.34
N MET A 16 14.82 -0.09 -1.28
CA MET A 16 15.02 1.36 -1.33
C MET A 16 14.77 1.84 -2.75
N VAL A 17 13.84 2.76 -2.91
CA VAL A 17 13.48 3.32 -4.22
C VAL A 17 13.79 4.81 -4.21
N HIS A 18 14.48 5.26 -5.25
CA HIS A 18 14.72 6.68 -5.45
C HIS A 18 13.43 7.36 -5.91
N VAL A 19 12.95 8.32 -5.13
CA VAL A 19 11.81 9.17 -5.50
C VAL A 19 12.36 10.56 -5.82
N PRO A 20 12.18 11.08 -7.06
CA PRO A 20 12.58 12.44 -7.38
C PRO A 20 11.87 13.44 -6.48
N ARG A 21 12.59 14.45 -5.97
CA ARG A 21 12.04 15.44 -5.02
C ARG A 21 10.81 16.21 -5.56
N ARG A 22 10.69 16.35 -6.88
CA ARG A 22 9.56 17.04 -7.53
C ARG A 22 8.37 16.12 -7.82
N ARG A 23 8.49 14.82 -7.55
CA ARG A 23 7.42 13.86 -7.82
C ARG A 23 6.42 13.88 -6.67
N VAL A 24 5.18 14.25 -6.98
CA VAL A 24 4.06 14.12 -6.04
C VAL A 24 3.70 12.64 -5.93
N LEU A 25 3.72 12.11 -4.71
CA LEU A 25 3.20 10.77 -4.42
C LEU A 25 1.76 10.92 -3.96
N VAL A 26 0.84 10.28 -4.68
CA VAL A 26 -0.56 10.22 -4.26
C VAL A 26 -0.65 9.28 -3.08
N ASP A 27 -1.17 9.79 -1.96
CA ASP A 27 -1.46 8.96 -0.79
C ASP A 27 -2.72 8.13 -1.08
N ALA A 28 -2.53 6.86 -1.41
CA ALA A 28 -3.61 5.91 -1.69
C ALA A 28 -4.53 5.67 -0.46
N LEU A 29 -4.06 6.00 0.75
CA LEU A 29 -4.83 5.89 1.98
C LEU A 29 -5.56 7.19 2.33
N ALA A 30 -5.35 8.30 1.59
CA ALA A 30 -5.89 9.61 1.93
C ALA A 30 -7.43 9.64 2.03
N SER A 31 -8.12 8.77 1.29
CA SER A 31 -9.58 8.65 1.32
C SER A 31 -10.12 7.92 2.55
N LEU A 32 -9.25 7.30 3.38
CA LEU A 32 -9.67 6.50 4.51
C LEU A 32 -9.88 7.35 5.79
N PRO A 33 -10.83 6.95 6.65
CA PRO A 33 -10.97 7.51 7.99
C PRO A 33 -9.66 7.46 8.78
N ARG A 34 -9.41 8.46 9.63
CA ARG A 34 -8.15 8.60 10.37
C ARG A 34 -7.81 7.35 11.19
N GLU A 35 -8.77 6.80 11.91
CA GLU A 35 -8.58 5.61 12.75
C GLU A 35 -8.15 4.38 11.93
N GLN A 36 -8.71 4.23 10.73
CA GLN A 36 -8.36 3.14 9.83
C GLN A 36 -6.93 3.32 9.30
N ARG A 37 -6.56 4.55 8.91
CA ARG A 37 -5.17 4.87 8.52
C ARG A 37 -4.17 4.58 9.64
N GLU A 38 -4.48 5.00 10.87
CA GLU A 38 -3.64 4.74 12.04
C GLU A 38 -3.51 3.23 12.33
N SER A 39 -4.59 2.46 12.17
CA SER A 39 -4.56 1.00 12.33
C SER A 39 -3.67 0.31 11.30
N LEU A 40 -3.75 0.73 10.03
CA LEU A 40 -2.91 0.20 8.94
C LEU A 40 -1.44 0.61 9.10
N ALA A 41 -1.17 1.83 9.56
CA ALA A 41 0.20 2.31 9.81
C ALA A 41 0.93 1.53 10.91
N ARG A 42 0.19 0.89 11.83
CA ARG A 42 0.76 0.09 12.93
C ARG A 42 1.10 -1.36 12.54
N SER A 43 0.70 -1.83 11.36
CA SER A 43 0.92 -3.21 10.95
C SER A 43 1.05 -3.36 9.43
N GLU A 44 2.26 -3.67 8.98
CA GLU A 44 2.57 -3.91 7.57
C GLU A 44 1.71 -5.03 6.96
N ALA A 45 1.52 -6.13 7.69
CA ALA A 45 0.66 -7.24 7.24
C ALA A 45 -0.79 -6.80 6.99
N ARG A 46 -1.35 -5.95 7.85
CA ARG A 46 -2.70 -5.39 7.65
C ARG A 46 -2.75 -4.43 6.47
N LEU A 47 -1.70 -3.64 6.26
CA LEU A 47 -1.59 -2.76 5.11
C LEU A 47 -1.58 -3.56 3.81
N ILE A 48 -0.82 -4.66 3.75
CA ILE A 48 -0.76 -5.54 2.58
C ILE A 48 -2.13 -6.16 2.31
N ASP A 49 -2.79 -6.76 3.31
CA ASP A 49 -4.13 -7.36 3.17
C ASP A 49 -5.18 -6.31 2.72
N PHE A 50 -5.11 -5.09 3.25
CA PHE A 50 -5.99 -4.00 2.81
C PHE A 50 -5.78 -3.63 1.34
N LEU A 51 -4.52 -3.48 0.91
CA LEU A 51 -4.19 -3.16 -0.48
C LEU A 51 -4.58 -4.30 -1.42
N ASP A 52 -4.38 -5.55 -1.00
CA ASP A 52 -4.71 -6.76 -1.74
C ASP A 52 -6.19 -6.81 -2.14
N ARG A 53 -7.08 -6.60 -1.16
CA ARG A 53 -8.54 -6.56 -1.40
C ARG A 53 -8.96 -5.44 -2.33
N ARG A 54 -8.29 -4.28 -2.25
CA ARG A 54 -8.59 -3.13 -3.11
C ARG A 54 -8.21 -3.37 -4.58
N PHE A 55 -7.21 -4.21 -4.84
CA PHE A 55 -6.87 -4.62 -6.21
C PHE A 55 -7.92 -5.58 -6.79
N GLU A 56 -8.53 -6.44 -5.98
CA GLU A 56 -9.65 -7.29 -6.39
C GLU A 56 -10.89 -6.46 -6.72
N ASP A 57 -11.23 -5.46 -5.90
CA ASP A 57 -12.39 -4.58 -6.10
C ASP A 57 -12.24 -3.63 -7.31
N GLY A 58 -11.01 -3.31 -7.71
CA GLY A 58 -10.69 -2.41 -8.83
C GLY A 58 -10.51 -3.10 -10.19
N ALA A 59 -10.60 -4.43 -10.24
CA ALA A 59 -10.48 -5.23 -11.47
C ALA A 59 -11.82 -5.43 -12.20
N GLN A 60 -12.85 -4.64 -11.85
CA GLN A 60 -14.21 -4.72 -12.38
C GLN A 60 -14.52 -3.57 -13.35
#